data_AF-A0A6B1EZT7-F1
#
_entry.id   AF-A0A6B1EZT7-F1
#
_cell.length_a   1.000
_cell.length_b   1.000
_cell.length_c   1.000
_cell.angle_alpha   90.00
_cell.angle_beta   90.00
_cell.angle_gamma   90.00
#
_symmetry.space_group_name_H-M   'P 1'
#
loop_
_entity.id
_entity.type
_entity.pdbx_description
1 polymer ?
#
loop_
_entity_poly.entity_id
_entity_poly.type
_entity_poly.pdbx_seq_one_letter_code
_entity_poly.pdbx_strand_id
1 'polypeptide(L)'
;AAVLDKMAESDAQVILFNGGTGIAPRDTTFDILNRKLEKTLPGFGELFRMFSYDQVGAAAMLSRATAGVYRGKVVISTPGSTAAVQLAWEKLIGPELQHLAWEVGR
;
A
#
# COMPACT_ATOMS: atom_id res chain seq x y z
N ALA A 1 -8.18 -11.29 5.49
CA ALA A 1 -8.18 -11.81 4.10
C ALA A 1 -9.54 -11.64 3.40
N ALA A 2 -10.66 -11.98 4.06
CA ALA A 2 -12.01 -11.88 3.47
C ALA A 2 -12.37 -10.49 2.92
N VAL A 3 -11.88 -9.41 3.55
CA VAL A 3 -12.16 -8.04 3.07
C VAL A 3 -11.54 -7.77 1.70
N LEU A 4 -10.26 -8.10 1.50
CA LEU A 4 -9.62 -7.89 0.19
C LEU A 4 -10.35 -8.65 -0.92
N ASP A 5 -10.71 -9.92 -0.65
CA ASP A 5 -11.39 -10.78 -1.62
C ASP A 5 -12.74 -10.17 -2.01
N LYS A 6 -13.53 -9.74 -1.02
CA LYS A 6 -14.82 -9.06 -1.24
C LYS A 6 -14.66 -7.74 -2.01
N MET A 7 -13.62 -6.96 -1.73
CA MET A 7 -13.38 -5.70 -2.45
C MET A 7 -12.95 -5.96 -3.90
N ALA A 8 -12.20 -7.03 -4.15
CA ALA A 8 -11.77 -7.40 -5.50
C ALA A 8 -12.93 -7.85 -6.40
N GLU A 9 -14.05 -8.30 -5.82
CA GLU A 9 -15.29 -8.63 -6.54
C GLU A 9 -16.12 -7.40 -6.91
N SER A 10 -15.77 -6.21 -6.43
CA SER A 10 -16.45 -4.95 -6.77
C SER A 10 -15.92 -4.31 -8.05
N ASP A 11 -16.59 -3.26 -8.51
CA ASP A 11 -16.17 -2.45 -9.65
C ASP A 11 -14.98 -1.52 -9.35
N ALA A 12 -14.48 -1.50 -8.10
CA ALA A 12 -13.32 -0.71 -7.73
C ALA A 12 -12.10 -1.15 -8.56
N GLN A 13 -11.34 -0.21 -9.13
CA GLN A 13 -10.07 -0.50 -9.81
C GLN A 13 -8.87 -0.42 -8.85
N VAL A 14 -8.99 0.43 -7.82
CA VAL A 14 -7.95 0.67 -6.82
C VAL A 14 -8.54 0.48 -5.41
N ILE A 15 -7.84 -0.29 -4.58
CA ILE A 15 -8.21 -0.58 -3.20
C ILE A 15 -7.09 -0.08 -2.29
N LEU A 16 -7.44 0.82 -1.37
CA LEU A 16 -6.50 1.43 -0.43
C LEU A 16 -6.77 0.93 0.99
N PHE A 17 -5.72 0.42 1.63
CA PHE A 17 -5.70 0.08 3.05
C PHE A 17 -4.79 1.06 3.80
N ASN A 18 -5.20 1.43 5.02
CA ASN A 18 -4.35 2.15 5.96
C ASN A 18 -4.44 1.49 7.34
N GLY A 19 -3.30 1.44 8.04
CA GLY A 19 -3.22 0.89 9.40
C GLY A 19 -3.07 -0.63 9.47
N GLY A 20 -2.78 -1.13 10.67
CA GLY A 20 -2.48 -2.55 10.91
C GLY A 20 -1.14 -3.01 10.34
N THR A 21 -0.20 -2.09 10.10
CA THR A 21 1.11 -2.36 9.50
C THR A 21 2.29 -2.15 10.47
N GLY A 22 2.05 -1.90 11.76
CA GLY A 22 3.12 -1.83 12.78
C GLY A 22 3.77 -3.18 13.06
N ILE A 23 4.72 -3.29 13.98
CA ILE A 23 5.37 -4.58 14.32
C ILE A 23 4.66 -5.34 15.46
N ALA A 24 3.54 -4.81 15.97
CA ALA A 24 2.84 -5.47 17.07
C ALA A 24 2.11 -6.74 16.58
N PRO A 25 1.84 -7.73 17.46
CA PRO A 25 1.19 -8.98 17.07
C PRO A 25 -0.18 -8.82 16.38
N ARG A 26 -0.89 -7.73 16.65
CA ARG A 26 -2.17 -7.40 16.01
C ARG A 26 -2.03 -6.86 14.59
N ASP A 27 -0.86 -6.35 14.22
CA ASP A 27 -0.61 -5.67 12.96
C ASP A 27 -0.29 -6.69 11.86
N THR A 28 -1.33 -7.14 11.17
CA THR A 28 -1.24 -8.21 10.17
C THR A 28 -1.52 -7.75 8.73
N THR A 29 -1.89 -6.48 8.53
CA THR A 29 -2.32 -5.96 7.21
C THR A 29 -1.21 -6.13 6.18
N PHE A 30 0.03 -5.72 6.49
CA PHE A 30 1.15 -5.84 5.56
C PHE A 30 1.40 -7.31 5.16
N ASP A 31 1.48 -8.22 6.13
CA ASP A 31 1.83 -9.61 5.87
C ASP A 31 0.77 -10.33 5.04
N ILE A 32 -0.50 -10.07 5.35
CA ILE A 32 -1.65 -10.64 4.62
C ILE A 32 -1.68 -10.12 3.19
N LEU A 33 -1.57 -8.80 3.00
CA LEU A 33 -1.64 -8.21 1.67
C LEU A 33 -0.42 -8.62 0.84
N ASN A 34 0.80 -8.47 1.38
CA ASN A 34 2.03 -8.81 0.67
C ASN A 34 2.09 -10.27 0.21
N ARG A 35 1.50 -11.21 0.97
CA ARG A 35 1.38 -12.62 0.57
C ARG A 35 0.35 -12.84 -0.55
N LYS A 36 -0.69 -12.01 -0.62
CA LYS A 36 -1.79 -12.19 -1.57
C LYS A 36 -1.55 -11.54 -2.93
N LEU A 37 -0.72 -10.50 -3.00
CA LEU A 37 -0.40 -9.81 -4.24
C LEU A 37 0.15 -10.81 -5.28
N GLU A 38 -0.45 -10.82 -6.46
CA GLU A 38 -0.01 -11.66 -7.59
C GLU A 38 1.22 -11.05 -8.28
N LYS A 39 1.28 -9.72 -8.29
CA LYS A 39 2.42 -8.94 -8.76
C LYS A 39 2.69 -7.83 -7.77
N THR A 40 3.87 -7.84 -7.14
CA THR A 40 4.27 -6.80 -6.21
C THR A 40 4.87 -5.60 -6.94
N LEU A 41 4.67 -4.41 -6.38
CA LEU A 41 5.32 -3.17 -6.77
C LEU A 41 6.30 -2.77 -5.64
N PRO A 42 7.47 -3.44 -5.54
CA PRO A 42 8.39 -3.26 -4.41
C PRO A 42 8.85 -1.81 -4.25
N GLY A 43 8.99 -1.09 -5.37
CA GLY A 43 9.35 0.33 -5.41
C GLY A 43 8.44 1.23 -4.57
N PHE A 44 7.17 0.87 -4.36
CA PHE A 44 6.27 1.65 -3.50
C PHE A 44 6.77 1.67 -2.05
N GLY A 45 7.07 0.50 -1.48
CA GLY A 45 7.55 0.40 -0.11
C GLY A 45 8.95 0.96 0.07
N GLU A 46 9.80 0.82 -0.95
CA GLU A 46 11.16 1.37 -0.98
C GLU A 46 11.15 2.89 -0.98
N LEU A 47 10.45 3.51 -1.93
CA LEU A 47 10.33 4.97 -2.02
C LEU A 47 9.60 5.54 -0.80
N PHE A 48 8.57 4.85 -0.30
CA PHE A 48 7.88 5.28 0.91
C PHE A 48 8.83 5.36 2.11
N ARG A 49 9.68 4.34 2.31
CA ARG A 49 10.67 4.35 3.40
C ARG A 49 11.74 5.41 3.17
N MET A 50 12.18 5.61 1.93
CA MET A 50 13.14 6.67 1.59
C MET A 50 12.57 8.06 1.96
N PHE A 51 11.37 8.40 1.49
CA PHE A 51 10.74 9.67 1.85
C PHE A 51 10.42 9.78 3.35
N SER A 52 10.06 8.67 3.99
CA SER A 52 9.83 8.67 5.44
C SER A 52 11.13 8.91 6.21
N TYR A 53 12.27 8.42 5.72
CA TYR A 53 13.56 8.61 6.37
C TYR A 53 13.92 10.10 6.46
N ASP A 54 13.62 10.87 5.42
CA ASP A 54 13.82 12.32 5.42
C ASP A 54 12.98 13.04 6.51
N GLN A 55 11.87 12.45 6.94
CA GLN A 55 10.97 13.04 7.95
C GLN A 55 11.21 12.53 9.38
N VAL A 56 11.44 11.22 9.53
CA VAL A 56 11.48 10.54 10.84
C VAL A 56 12.77 9.78 11.09
N GLY A 57 13.76 9.89 10.20
CA GLY A 57 15.06 9.25 10.30
C GLY A 57 14.96 7.72 10.39
N ALA A 58 15.76 7.13 11.27
CA ALA A 58 15.84 5.67 11.43
C ALA A 58 14.50 4.99 11.75
N ALA A 59 13.52 5.70 12.30
CA ALA A 59 12.17 5.16 12.54
C ALA A 59 11.49 4.69 11.24
N ALA A 60 11.87 5.25 10.09
CA ALA A 60 11.38 4.81 8.78
C ALA A 60 11.66 3.32 8.49
N MET A 61 12.69 2.73 9.11
CA MET A 61 12.96 1.29 9.02
C MET A 61 11.79 0.42 9.47
N LEU A 62 10.98 0.89 10.43
CA LEU A 62 9.82 0.18 10.96
C LEU A 62 8.59 0.29 10.05
N SER A 63 8.63 1.15 9.04
CA SER A 63 7.49 1.40 8.17
C SER A 63 7.26 0.24 7.20
N ARG A 64 6.10 -0.40 7.35
CA ARG A 64 5.63 -1.46 6.45
C ARG A 64 4.52 -0.92 5.56
N ALA A 65 4.88 -0.61 4.32
CA ALA A 65 3.98 -0.20 3.24
C ALA A 65 4.21 -1.13 2.04
N THR A 66 3.15 -1.52 1.34
CA THR A 66 3.23 -2.40 0.16
C THR A 66 2.19 -2.02 -0.87
N ALA A 67 2.48 -2.30 -2.14
CA ALA A 67 1.56 -2.12 -3.24
C ALA A 67 1.73 -3.24 -4.26
N GLY A 68 0.69 -3.50 -5.05
CA GLY A 68 0.74 -4.49 -6.11
C GLY A 68 -0.60 -4.69 -6.79
N VAL A 69 -0.68 -5.75 -7.56
CA VAL A 69 -1.88 -6.20 -8.26
C VAL A 69 -2.43 -7.45 -7.59
N TYR A 70 -3.75 -7.49 -7.43
CA TYR A 70 -4.50 -8.64 -6.98
C TYR A 70 -5.79 -8.76 -7.79
N ARG A 71 -5.99 -9.86 -8.54
CA ARG A 71 -7.20 -10.12 -9.33
C ARG A 71 -7.60 -8.96 -10.25
N GLY A 72 -6.63 -8.39 -10.95
CA GLY A 72 -6.88 -7.25 -11.85
C GLY A 72 -7.25 -5.95 -11.11
N LYS A 73 -6.93 -5.82 -9.83
CA LYS A 73 -7.09 -4.58 -9.05
C LYS A 73 -5.75 -4.09 -8.54
N VAL A 74 -5.56 -2.77 -8.49
CA VAL A 74 -4.44 -2.15 -7.77
C VAL A 74 -4.74 -2.18 -6.29
N VAL A 75 -3.81 -2.69 -5.48
CA VAL A 75 -3.93 -2.73 -4.02
C VAL A 75 -2.75 -2.00 -3.41
N ILE A 76 -3.03 -1.05 -2.54
CA ILE A 76 -2.00 -0.26 -1.84
C ILE A 76 -2.29 -0.27 -0.34
N SER A 77 -1.26 -0.49 0.47
CA SER A 77 -1.32 -0.50 1.93
C SER A 77 -0.31 0.47 2.51
N THR A 78 -0.80 1.36 3.37
CA THR A 78 -0.01 2.40 4.04
C THR A 78 -0.07 2.26 5.57
N PRO A 79 0.89 2.81 6.32
CA PRO A 79 0.74 2.98 7.76
C PRO A 79 -0.46 3.85 8.13
N GLY A 80 -0.98 3.68 9.34
CA GLY A 80 -2.24 4.32 9.77
C GLY A 80 -2.11 5.75 10.30
N SER A 81 -0.89 6.31 10.42
CA SER A 81 -0.73 7.69 10.87
C SER A 81 -1.08 8.66 9.74
N THR A 82 -1.72 9.78 10.08
CA THR A 82 -2.11 10.81 9.11
C THR A 82 -0.92 11.30 8.27
N ALA A 83 0.24 11.49 8.91
CA ALA A 83 1.46 11.90 8.22
C ALA A 83 1.94 10.87 7.19
N ALA A 84 1.88 9.57 7.51
CA ALA A 84 2.24 8.50 6.58
C ALA A 84 1.28 8.42 5.39
N VAL A 85 -0.02 8.53 5.65
CA VAL A 85 -1.05 8.54 4.59
C VAL A 85 -0.86 9.74 3.67
N GLN A 86 -0.65 10.93 4.23
CA GLN A 86 -0.43 12.15 3.46
C GLN A 86 0.85 12.05 2.62
N LEU A 87 1.95 11.57 3.19
CA LEU A 87 3.21 11.36 2.47
C LEU A 87 3.03 10.39 1.30
N ALA A 88 2.40 9.23 1.54
CA ALA A 88 2.14 8.25 0.49
C ALA A 88 1.23 8.84 -0.60
N TRP A 89 0.19 9.60 -0.23
CA TRP A 89 -0.72 10.20 -1.18
C TRP A 89 -0.03 11.24 -2.07
N GLU A 90 0.66 12.21 -1.47
CA GLU A 90 1.24 13.33 -2.19
C GLU A 90 2.45 12.93 -3.05
N LYS A 91 3.27 11.98 -2.58
CA LYS A 91 4.53 11.64 -3.25
C LYS A 91 4.44 10.43 -4.17
N LEU A 92 3.47 9.54 -3.97
CA LEU A 92 3.45 8.23 -4.64
C LEU A 92 2.09 7.91 -5.28
N ILE A 93 1.01 7.90 -4.49
CA ILE A 93 -0.29 7.40 -4.93
C ILE A 93 -0.97 8.41 -5.86
N GLY A 94 -1.14 9.66 -5.41
CA GLY A 94 -1.85 10.70 -6.15
C GLY A 94 -1.30 10.96 -7.56
N PRO A 95 0.03 11.13 -7.73
CA PRO A 95 0.64 11.35 -9.05
C PRO A 95 0.41 10.19 -10.04
N GLU A 96 0.38 8.94 -9.56
CA GLU A 96 0.34 7.75 -10.41
C GLU A 96 -1.03 7.05 -10.44
N LEU A 97 -2.02 7.53 -9.66
CA LEU A 97 -3.29 6.81 -9.43
C LEU A 97 -4.01 6.46 -10.73
N GLN A 98 -4.09 7.43 -11.65
CA GLN A 98 -4.77 7.25 -12.94
C GLN A 98 -4.01 6.26 -13.84
N HIS A 99 -2.69 6.36 -13.89
CA HIS A 99 -1.85 5.48 -14.70
C HIS A 99 -1.91 4.04 -14.19
N LEU A 100 -1.83 3.84 -12.87
CA LEU A 100 -1.98 2.53 -12.22
C LEU A 100 -3.34 1.89 -12.52
N ALA A 101 -4.43 2.65 -12.40
CA ALA A 101 -5.78 2.15 -12.68
C ALA A 101 -5.95 1.75 -14.16
N TRP A 102 -5.35 2.51 -15.07
CA TRP A 102 -5.38 2.23 -16.50
C TRP A 102 -4.57 0.97 -16.87
N GLU A 103 -3.33 0.84 -16.38
CA GLU A 103 -2.44 -0.28 -16.69
C GLU A 103 -3.05 -1.65 -16.32
N VAL A 104 -3.76 -1.71 -15.19
CA VAL A 104 -4.36 -2.96 -14.72
C VAL A 104 -5.70 -3.26 -15.43
N GLY A 105 -6.35 -2.24 -15.99
CA GLY A 105 -7.63 -2.37 -16.71
C GLY A 105 -7.50 -2.69 -18.20
N ARG A 106 -6.29 -2.80 -18.73
CA ARG A 106 -6.02 -3.10 -20.15
C ARG A 106 -6.05 -4.60 -20.43
#